data_AF-A0A9C9GDK1-F1
#
_entry.id   AF-A0A9C9GDK1-F1
#
_cell.length_a   1.000
_cell.length_b   1.000
_cell.length_c   1.000
_cell.angle_alpha   90.00
_cell.angle_beta   90.00
_cell.angle_gamma   90.00
#
_symmetry.space_group_name_H-M   'P 1'
#
loop_
_entity.id
_entity.type
_entity.pdbx_description
1 polymer ?
#
loop_
_entity_poly.entity_id
_entity_poly.type
_entity_poly.pdbx_seq_one_letter_code
_entity_poly.pdbx_strand_id
1 'polypeptide(L)'
;MPIDDTAYAYAVGRIRALEARLLDRNRFERMIDVPSADEVLKMLTESDYASSFGELPDINDFETVLAAEFRHIFELLVAITPWPELIAIMALRYDVHNLKVLFKERYLAVKSDLLIPVGTCPTGKMAQAVAEDDFRDLPDRLRTAAEKVNEDFLVNRDPQIIDLI
;
A
#
# COMPACT_ATOMS: atom_id res chain seq x y z
N MET A 1 21.57 12.69 23.61
CA MET A 1 20.62 13.81 23.48
C MET A 1 19.38 13.41 24.28
N PRO A 2 18.84 14.26 25.17
CA PRO A 2 17.60 13.92 25.87
C PRO A 2 16.51 13.75 24.82
N ILE A 3 15.69 12.72 24.95
CA ILE A 3 14.49 12.55 24.13
C ILE A 3 13.51 13.62 24.61
N ASP A 4 13.13 14.54 23.72
CA ASP A 4 12.06 15.50 23.98
C ASP A 4 10.72 14.78 23.84
N ASP A 5 10.04 14.58 24.97
CA ASP A 5 8.72 13.91 25.04
C ASP A 5 7.65 14.63 24.20
N THR A 6 7.90 15.87 23.77
CA THR A 6 6.97 16.66 22.95
C THR A 6 7.30 16.63 21.46
N ALA A 7 8.39 15.97 21.03
CA ALA A 7 8.80 15.92 19.63
C ALA A 7 7.68 15.43 18.70
N TYR A 8 6.84 14.51 19.17
CA TYR A 8 5.71 13.95 18.41
C TYR A 8 4.38 14.66 18.64
N ALA A 9 4.29 15.68 19.50
CA ALA A 9 3.01 16.27 19.91
C ALA A 9 2.22 16.81 18.71
N TYR A 10 2.89 17.49 17.76
CA TYR A 10 2.27 17.96 16.52
C TYR A 10 1.80 16.80 15.64
N ALA A 11 2.66 15.81 15.39
CA ALA A 11 2.33 14.64 14.56
C ALA A 11 1.10 13.91 15.13
N VAL A 12 1.11 13.62 16.43
CA VAL A 12 -0.01 12.98 17.13
C VAL A 12 -1.28 13.83 17.01
N GLY A 13 -1.22 15.13 17.31
CA GLY A 13 -2.38 16.02 17.21
C GLY A 13 -2.97 16.08 15.80
N ARG A 14 -2.12 16.11 14.76
CA ARG A 14 -2.54 16.08 13.36
C ARG A 14 -3.21 14.76 12.99
N ILE A 15 -2.63 13.62 13.38
CA ILE A 15 -3.22 12.31 13.11
C ILE A 15 -4.56 12.15 13.84
N ARG A 16 -4.66 12.57 15.12
CA ARG A 16 -5.94 12.55 15.86
C ARG A 16 -7.03 13.37 15.19
N ALA A 17 -6.70 14.52 14.62
CA ALA A 17 -7.65 15.33 13.87
C ALA A 17 -8.12 14.64 12.57
N LEU A 18 -7.23 13.88 11.91
CA LEU A 18 -7.58 13.11 10.71
C LEU A 18 -8.36 11.84 11.03
N GLU A 19 -8.07 11.17 12.15
CA GLU A 19 -8.82 9.99 12.61
C GLU A 19 -10.32 10.29 12.80
N ALA A 20 -10.66 11.52 13.17
CA ALA A 20 -12.06 11.94 13.31
C ALA A 20 -12.85 11.94 11.97
N ARG A 21 -12.16 11.89 10.83
CA ARG A 21 -12.75 11.82 9.49
C ARG A 21 -12.95 10.38 8.99
N LEU A 22 -12.47 9.38 9.73
CA LEU A 22 -12.63 7.98 9.35
C LEU A 22 -14.10 7.55 9.41
N LEU A 23 -14.46 6.58 8.57
CA LEU A 23 -15.79 5.97 8.62
C LEU A 23 -16.05 5.36 9.99
N ASP A 24 -17.10 5.84 10.66
CA ASP A 24 -17.57 5.23 11.89
C ASP A 24 -18.27 3.90 11.62
N ARG A 25 -18.44 3.11 12.70
CA ARG A 25 -19.08 1.79 12.65
C ARG A 25 -20.47 1.86 12.01
N ASN A 26 -21.29 2.85 12.38
CA ASN A 26 -22.67 2.94 11.91
C ASN A 26 -22.71 3.21 10.40
N ARG A 27 -21.81 4.05 9.88
CA ARG A 27 -21.72 4.34 8.45
C ARG A 27 -21.24 3.13 7.67
N PHE A 28 -20.26 2.41 8.21
CA PHE A 28 -19.77 1.16 7.63
C PHE A 28 -20.86 0.08 7.58
N GLU A 29 -21.64 -0.10 8.65
CA GLU A 29 -22.78 -1.04 8.69
C GLU A 29 -23.84 -0.68 7.64
N ARG A 30 -24.19 0.61 7.50
CA ARG A 30 -25.11 1.05 6.44
C ARG A 30 -24.57 0.78 5.03
N MET A 31 -23.26 0.90 4.81
CA MET A 31 -22.64 0.59 3.50
C MET A 31 -22.69 -0.91 3.17
N ILE A 32 -22.83 -1.79 4.16
CA ILE A 32 -23.01 -3.23 3.91
C ILE A 32 -24.45 -3.53 3.45
N ASP A 33 -25.43 -2.78 3.96
CA ASP A 33 -26.85 -3.03 3.72
C ASP A 33 -27.37 -2.46 2.38
N VAL A 34 -26.60 -1.60 1.71
CA VAL A 34 -27.02 -1.01 0.43
C VAL A 34 -26.97 -2.02 -0.73
N PRO A 35 -27.87 -1.90 -1.72
CA PRO A 35 -28.04 -2.94 -2.75
C PRO A 35 -26.97 -2.94 -3.85
N SER A 36 -26.13 -1.91 -3.96
CA SER A 36 -25.11 -1.80 -5.00
C SER A 36 -23.90 -0.98 -4.59
N ALA A 37 -22.78 -1.18 -5.30
CA ALA A 37 -21.55 -0.42 -5.12
C ALA A 37 -21.74 1.08 -5.47
N ASP A 38 -22.63 1.42 -6.41
CA ASP A 38 -22.95 2.82 -6.73
C ASP A 38 -23.57 3.57 -5.54
N GLU A 39 -24.41 2.90 -4.74
CA GLU A 39 -24.97 3.50 -3.53
C GLU A 39 -23.89 3.69 -2.45
N VAL A 40 -22.91 2.78 -2.37
CA VAL A 40 -21.73 2.94 -1.52
C VAL A 40 -20.93 4.18 -1.95
N LEU A 41 -20.71 4.36 -3.26
CA LEU A 41 -20.00 5.53 -3.79
C LEU A 41 -20.71 6.83 -3.40
N LYS A 42 -22.03 6.90 -3.58
CA LYS A 42 -22.83 8.07 -3.15
C LYS A 42 -22.62 8.36 -1.66
N MET A 43 -22.73 7.35 -0.81
CA MET A 43 -22.50 7.51 0.63
C MET A 43 -21.10 8.02 0.97
N LEU A 44 -20.07 7.60 0.24
CA LEU A 44 -18.69 8.10 0.37
C LEU A 44 -18.58 9.56 -0.08
N THR A 45 -19.23 9.94 -1.18
CA THR A 45 -19.27 11.34 -1.66
C THR A 45 -20.03 12.29 -0.74
N GLU A 46 -20.91 11.77 0.13
CA GLU A 46 -21.62 12.51 1.18
C GLU A 46 -20.87 12.50 2.53
N SER A 47 -19.63 12.01 2.55
CA SER A 47 -18.80 11.91 3.76
C SER A 47 -17.53 12.75 3.64
N ASP A 48 -16.66 12.68 4.64
CA ASP A 48 -15.33 13.32 4.61
C ASP A 48 -14.41 12.81 3.49
N TYR A 49 -14.81 11.72 2.81
CA TYR A 49 -14.14 11.12 1.65
C TYR A 49 -14.56 11.72 0.31
N ALA A 50 -15.45 12.72 0.30
CA ALA A 50 -15.88 13.41 -0.91
C ALA A 50 -14.71 13.98 -1.73
N SER A 51 -13.65 14.45 -1.07
CA SER A 51 -12.46 14.96 -1.75
C SER A 51 -11.70 13.91 -2.56
N SER A 52 -11.83 12.64 -2.18
CA SER A 52 -11.07 11.53 -2.77
C SER A 52 -11.94 10.75 -3.76
N PHE A 53 -13.23 10.59 -3.47
CA PHE A 53 -14.16 9.81 -4.29
C PHE A 53 -15.11 10.65 -5.15
N GLY A 54 -15.18 11.97 -4.96
CA GLY A 54 -16.14 12.85 -5.64
C GLY A 54 -15.92 12.98 -7.15
N GLU A 55 -14.71 12.71 -7.62
CA GLU A 55 -14.35 12.75 -9.05
C GLU A 55 -14.25 11.36 -9.68
N LEU A 56 -14.53 10.29 -8.92
CA LEU A 56 -14.44 8.92 -9.41
C LEU A 56 -15.61 8.63 -10.37
N PRO A 57 -15.37 8.38 -11.67
CA PRO A 57 -16.44 8.21 -12.65
C PRO A 57 -17.10 6.82 -12.57
N ASP A 58 -16.35 5.80 -12.18
CA ASP A 58 -16.81 4.42 -12.00
C ASP A 58 -16.31 3.90 -10.65
N ILE A 59 -17.22 3.35 -9.83
CA ILE A 59 -16.89 2.74 -8.56
C ILE A 59 -15.85 1.63 -8.70
N ASN A 60 -15.75 0.95 -9.84
CA ASN A 60 -14.76 -0.11 -10.08
C ASN A 60 -13.30 0.41 -10.08
N ASP A 61 -13.08 1.70 -10.27
CA ASP A 61 -11.75 2.32 -10.23
C ASP A 61 -11.30 2.71 -8.81
N PHE A 62 -12.05 2.30 -7.78
CA PHE A 62 -11.81 2.68 -6.38
C PHE A 62 -10.37 2.38 -5.90
N GLU A 63 -9.74 1.34 -6.41
CA GLU A 63 -8.36 0.97 -6.06
C GLU A 63 -7.36 2.09 -6.37
N THR A 64 -7.59 2.85 -7.45
CA THR A 64 -6.72 3.97 -7.82
C THR A 64 -6.78 5.11 -6.79
N VAL A 65 -7.98 5.42 -6.31
CA VAL A 65 -8.21 6.42 -5.26
C VAL A 65 -7.64 5.94 -3.93
N LEU A 66 -7.86 4.67 -3.57
CA LEU A 66 -7.30 4.10 -2.35
C LEU A 66 -5.76 4.15 -2.37
N ALA A 67 -5.13 3.77 -3.49
CA ALA A 67 -3.68 3.82 -3.63
C ALA A 67 -3.14 5.26 -3.55
N ALA A 68 -3.85 6.24 -4.12
CA ALA A 68 -3.49 7.65 -4.04
C ALA A 68 -3.60 8.21 -2.61
N GLU A 69 -4.71 7.94 -1.91
CA GLU A 69 -4.90 8.32 -0.51
C GLU A 69 -3.86 7.67 0.39
N PHE A 70 -3.57 6.39 0.15
CA PHE A 70 -2.56 5.66 0.91
C PHE A 70 -1.17 6.29 0.77
N ARG A 71 -0.80 6.68 -0.46
CA ARG A 71 0.44 7.44 -0.72
C ARG A 71 0.44 8.79 0.00
N HIS A 72 -0.66 9.53 -0.08
CA HIS A 72 -0.79 10.84 0.56
C HIS A 72 -0.59 10.76 2.08
N ILE A 73 -1.13 9.72 2.73
CA ILE A 73 -0.93 9.49 4.16
C ILE A 73 0.53 9.20 4.50
N PHE A 74 1.23 8.40 3.71
CA PHE A 74 2.67 8.14 3.93
C PHE A 74 3.52 9.40 3.75
N GLU A 75 3.24 10.20 2.72
CA GLU A 75 3.90 11.50 2.49
C GLU A 75 3.64 12.46 3.66
N LEU A 76 2.40 12.52 4.15
CA LEU A 76 2.04 13.31 5.32
C LEU A 76 2.82 12.85 6.55
N LEU A 77 2.85 11.54 6.82
CA LEU A 77 3.55 10.98 7.98
C LEU A 77 5.04 11.33 7.95
N VAL A 78 5.68 11.21 6.78
CA VAL A 78 7.08 11.64 6.55
C VAL A 78 7.26 13.14 6.82
N ALA A 79 6.29 13.98 6.40
CA ALA A 79 6.39 15.42 6.55
C ALA A 79 6.19 15.92 8.00
N ILE A 80 5.41 15.21 8.81
CA ILE A 80 5.04 15.67 10.17
C ILE A 80 5.83 14.99 11.29
N THR A 81 6.52 13.89 11.01
CA THR A 81 7.30 13.14 12.00
C THR A 81 8.70 13.75 12.21
N PRO A 82 9.23 13.75 13.45
CA PRO A 82 10.62 14.10 13.71
C PRO A 82 11.65 13.16 13.08
N TRP A 83 11.29 11.88 12.91
CA TRP A 83 12.18 10.84 12.33
C TRP A 83 11.48 10.12 11.18
N PRO A 84 11.62 10.62 9.94
CA PRO A 84 11.05 10.02 8.73
C PRO A 84 11.49 8.57 8.50
N GLU A 85 12.67 8.19 9.00
CA GLU A 85 13.22 6.85 8.89
C GLU A 85 12.33 5.80 9.55
N LEU A 86 11.57 6.16 10.59
CA LEU A 86 10.60 5.26 11.21
C LEU A 86 9.43 4.93 10.27
N ILE A 87 8.99 5.91 9.48
CA ILE A 87 7.95 5.70 8.47
C ILE A 87 8.48 4.82 7.34
N ALA A 88 9.73 5.00 6.94
CA ALA A 88 10.38 4.13 5.96
C ALA A 88 10.46 2.67 6.44
N ILE A 89 10.70 2.41 7.73
CA ILE A 89 10.65 1.05 8.30
C ILE A 89 9.24 0.46 8.18
N MET A 90 8.20 1.24 8.47
CA MET A 90 6.81 0.80 8.29
C MET A 90 6.49 0.52 6.81
N ALA A 91 7.11 1.27 5.90
CA ALA A 91 6.94 1.13 4.46
C ALA A 91 7.56 -0.16 3.89
N LEU A 92 8.60 -0.72 4.52
CA LEU A 92 9.30 -1.92 4.04
C LEU A 92 8.37 -3.12 3.81
N ARG A 93 7.27 -3.23 4.57
CA ARG A 93 6.30 -4.32 4.37
C ARG A 93 5.64 -4.27 2.98
N TYR A 94 5.53 -3.07 2.39
CA TYR A 94 4.95 -2.88 1.08
C TYR A 94 5.94 -3.24 -0.03
N ASP A 95 7.24 -3.12 0.21
CA ASP A 95 8.25 -3.64 -0.72
C ASP A 95 8.14 -5.18 -0.86
N VAL A 96 7.96 -5.88 0.26
CA VAL A 96 7.75 -7.33 0.29
C VAL A 96 6.41 -7.70 -0.38
N HIS A 97 5.34 -6.98 -0.06
CA HIS A 97 4.03 -7.17 -0.70
C HIS A 97 4.12 -7.00 -2.22
N ASN A 98 4.71 -5.89 -2.68
CA ASN A 98 4.85 -5.60 -4.11
C ASN A 98 5.67 -6.68 -4.83
N LEU A 99 6.75 -7.15 -4.21
CA LEU A 99 7.56 -8.24 -4.76
C LEU A 99 6.73 -9.54 -4.89
N LYS A 100 5.93 -9.90 -3.88
CA LYS A 100 5.01 -11.06 -3.94
C LYS A 100 3.98 -10.93 -5.05
N VAL A 101 3.37 -9.75 -5.17
CA VAL A 101 2.41 -9.45 -6.23
C VAL A 101 3.08 -9.67 -7.59
N LEU A 102 4.22 -9.03 -7.86
CA LEU A 102 4.91 -9.13 -9.14
C LEU A 102 5.30 -10.57 -9.53
N PHE A 103 5.79 -11.37 -8.57
CA PHE A 103 6.07 -12.78 -8.84
C PHE A 103 4.80 -13.58 -9.15
N LYS A 104 3.71 -13.35 -8.40
CA LYS A 104 2.43 -14.00 -8.67
C LYS A 104 1.89 -13.61 -10.04
N GLU A 105 1.97 -12.34 -10.41
CA GLU A 105 1.55 -11.87 -11.74
C GLU A 105 2.32 -12.56 -12.85
N ARG A 106 3.65 -12.66 -12.70
CA ARG A 106 4.53 -13.31 -13.67
C ARG A 106 4.22 -14.79 -13.81
N TYR A 107 4.14 -15.54 -12.72
CA TYR A 107 4.02 -16.99 -12.78
C TYR A 107 2.60 -17.48 -13.00
N LEU A 108 1.59 -16.72 -12.56
CA LEU A 108 0.18 -17.04 -12.78
C LEU A 108 -0.38 -16.43 -14.06
N ALA A 109 0.37 -15.52 -14.71
CA ALA A 109 -0.06 -14.76 -15.89
C ALA A 109 -1.37 -13.98 -15.67
N VAL A 110 -1.58 -13.49 -14.45
CA VAL A 110 -2.74 -12.67 -14.06
C VAL A 110 -2.22 -11.31 -13.65
N LYS A 111 -2.68 -10.25 -14.31
CA LYS A 111 -2.39 -8.88 -13.88
C LYS A 111 -3.27 -8.48 -12.71
N SER A 112 -2.75 -7.63 -11.84
CA SER A 112 -3.48 -7.07 -10.71
C SER A 112 -3.13 -5.59 -10.51
N ASP A 113 -4.04 -4.84 -9.90
CA ASP A 113 -3.79 -3.45 -9.51
C ASP A 113 -3.40 -3.35 -8.03
N LEU A 114 -2.76 -4.40 -7.50
CA LEU A 114 -2.47 -4.57 -6.07
C LEU A 114 -1.12 -3.99 -5.62
N LEU A 115 -0.39 -3.31 -6.51
CA LEU A 115 0.87 -2.67 -6.16
C LEU A 115 0.64 -1.43 -5.31
N ILE A 116 1.38 -1.31 -4.21
CA ILE A 116 1.26 -0.21 -3.26
C ILE A 116 2.53 0.65 -3.33
N PRO A 117 2.49 1.83 -3.97
CA PRO A 117 3.67 2.64 -4.29
C PRO A 117 4.09 3.54 -3.12
N VAL A 118 4.24 2.96 -1.93
CA VAL A 118 4.71 3.66 -0.71
C VAL A 118 5.97 3.03 -0.11
N GLY A 119 6.42 1.92 -0.68
CA GLY A 119 7.62 1.22 -0.26
C GLY A 119 8.91 2.02 -0.50
N THR A 120 10.03 1.49 -0.04
CA THR A 120 11.35 2.11 -0.20
C THR A 120 11.91 1.94 -1.62
N CYS A 121 11.39 1.00 -2.40
CA CYS A 121 11.76 0.79 -3.80
C CYS A 121 10.63 1.21 -4.75
N PRO A 122 10.92 1.96 -5.82
CA PRO A 122 9.93 2.26 -6.85
C PRO A 122 9.35 0.97 -7.46
N THR A 123 8.02 0.87 -7.50
CA THR A 123 7.31 -0.31 -8.05
C THR A 123 7.72 -0.64 -9.48
N GLY A 124 7.97 0.36 -10.32
CA GLY A 124 8.46 0.16 -11.68
C GLY A 124 9.84 -0.50 -11.75
N LYS A 125 10.75 -0.17 -10.82
CA LYS A 125 12.06 -0.83 -10.74
C LYS A 125 11.93 -2.29 -10.30
N MET A 126 11.08 -2.55 -9.30
CA MET A 126 10.78 -3.91 -8.88
C MET A 126 10.16 -4.74 -10.01
N ALA A 127 9.20 -4.16 -10.73
CA ALA A 127 8.54 -4.83 -11.86
C ALA A 127 9.55 -5.18 -12.97
N GLN A 128 10.45 -4.25 -13.29
CA GLN A 128 11.53 -4.50 -14.25
C GLN A 128 12.45 -5.63 -13.76
N ALA A 129 12.90 -5.57 -12.51
CA ALA A 129 13.77 -6.59 -11.92
C ALA A 129 13.14 -8.00 -11.98
N VAL A 130 11.85 -8.12 -11.63
CA VAL A 130 11.12 -9.38 -11.70
C VAL A 130 10.89 -9.84 -13.14
N ALA A 131 10.69 -8.93 -14.10
CA ALA A 131 10.51 -9.29 -15.50
C ALA A 131 11.81 -9.78 -16.17
N GLU A 132 12.94 -9.19 -15.81
CA GLU A 132 14.25 -9.42 -16.42
C GLU A 132 15.10 -10.49 -15.70
N ASP A 133 14.62 -11.02 -14.58
CA ASP A 133 15.42 -11.87 -13.66
C ASP A 133 16.71 -11.17 -13.17
N ASP A 134 16.69 -9.83 -13.11
CA ASP A 134 17.83 -9.02 -12.70
C ASP A 134 17.51 -8.22 -11.43
N PHE A 135 17.90 -8.80 -10.29
CA PHE A 135 17.64 -8.22 -8.97
C PHE A 135 18.78 -7.32 -8.49
N ARG A 136 19.75 -6.98 -9.35
CA ARG A 136 21.00 -6.33 -8.91
C ARG A 136 20.85 -4.90 -8.42
N ASP A 137 19.73 -4.27 -8.71
CA ASP A 137 19.40 -2.91 -8.24
C ASP A 137 18.43 -2.91 -7.05
N LEU A 138 18.01 -4.09 -6.57
CA LEU A 138 17.20 -4.21 -5.38
C LEU A 138 18.05 -4.16 -4.09
N PRO A 139 17.51 -3.63 -2.98
CA PRO A 139 18.14 -3.73 -1.67
C PRO A 139 18.50 -5.17 -1.31
N ASP A 140 19.64 -5.38 -0.64
CA ASP A 140 20.23 -6.71 -0.40
C ASP A 140 19.23 -7.77 0.09
N ARG A 141 18.42 -7.43 1.09
CA ARG A 141 17.42 -8.36 1.65
C ARG A 141 16.33 -8.74 0.64
N LEU A 142 15.86 -7.78 -0.16
CA LEU A 142 14.85 -8.02 -1.18
C LEU A 142 15.44 -8.80 -2.36
N ARG A 143 16.68 -8.50 -2.74
CA ARG A 143 17.42 -9.24 -3.76
C ARG A 143 17.55 -10.71 -3.39
N THR A 144 18.09 -11.01 -2.21
CA THR A 144 18.26 -12.39 -1.76
C THR A 144 16.93 -13.14 -1.71
N ALA A 145 15.86 -12.47 -1.27
CA ALA A 145 14.54 -13.08 -1.25
C ALA A 145 13.99 -13.33 -2.66
N ALA A 146 14.17 -12.37 -3.58
CA ALA A 146 13.75 -12.50 -4.97
C ALA A 146 14.49 -13.62 -5.73
N GLU A 147 15.82 -13.68 -5.57
CA GLU A 147 16.67 -14.74 -6.13
C GLU A 147 16.21 -16.11 -5.65
N LYS A 148 15.99 -16.25 -4.33
CA LYS A 148 15.52 -17.51 -3.74
C LYS A 148 14.15 -17.95 -4.28
N VAL A 149 13.20 -17.02 -4.40
CA VAL A 149 11.88 -17.36 -4.97
C VAL A 149 11.99 -17.81 -6.41
N ASN A 150 12.84 -17.14 -7.20
CA ASN A 150 13.04 -17.53 -8.59
C ASN A 150 13.64 -18.94 -8.71
N GLU A 151 14.66 -19.24 -7.90
CA GLU A 151 15.27 -20.57 -7.82
C GLU A 151 14.26 -21.65 -7.37
N ASP A 152 13.56 -21.42 -6.26
CA ASP A 152 12.64 -22.39 -5.67
C ASP A 152 11.40 -22.63 -6.57
N PHE A 153 10.91 -21.60 -7.25
CA PHE A 153 9.77 -21.73 -8.16
C PHE A 153 10.14 -22.50 -9.43
N LEU A 154 11.35 -22.33 -9.97
CA LEU A 154 11.83 -23.10 -11.12
C LEU A 154 11.85 -24.61 -10.85
N VAL A 155 12.15 -25.00 -9.61
CA VAL A 155 12.22 -26.41 -9.18
C VAL A 155 10.83 -26.96 -8.87
N ASN A 156 10.05 -26.27 -8.04
CA ASN A 156 8.82 -26.83 -7.46
C ASN A 156 7.53 -26.43 -8.20
N ARG A 157 7.53 -25.30 -8.91
CA ARG A 157 6.36 -24.66 -9.53
C ARG A 157 5.17 -24.46 -8.59
N ASP A 158 5.44 -24.29 -7.30
CA ASP A 158 4.43 -24.04 -6.27
C ASP A 158 4.33 -22.53 -5.97
N PRO A 159 3.19 -21.87 -6.29
CA PRO A 159 2.98 -20.46 -5.98
C PRO A 159 3.01 -20.13 -4.49
N GLN A 160 2.80 -21.10 -3.58
CA GLN A 160 2.84 -20.86 -2.14
C GLN A 160 4.23 -20.44 -1.65
N ILE A 161 5.29 -20.79 -2.38
CA ILE A 161 6.66 -20.40 -2.05
C ILE A 161 6.83 -18.88 -2.06
N ILE A 162 6.09 -18.18 -2.93
CA ILE A 162 6.12 -16.72 -3.02
C ILE A 162 5.64 -16.08 -1.71
N ASP A 163 4.74 -16.74 -0.98
CA ASP A 163 4.22 -16.21 0.29
C ASP A 163 5.23 -16.28 1.45
N LEU A 164 6.35 -16.99 1.27
CA LEU A 164 7.41 -17.16 2.26
C LEU A 164 8.52 -16.07 2.20
N ILE A 165 8.40 -15.08 1.30
CA ILE A 165 9.22 -13.85 1.29
C ILE A 165 8.95 -13.02 2.55
#